data_AF-A0A1Z8AQJ4-F1
#
_entry.id   AF-A0A1Z8AQJ4-F1
#
_cell.length_a   1.000
_cell.length_b   1.000
_cell.length_c   1.000
_cell.angle_alpha   90.00
_cell.angle_beta   90.00
_cell.angle_gamma   90.00
#
_symmetry.space_group_name_H-M   'P 1'
#
loop_
_entity.id
_entity.type
_entity.pdbx_description
1 polymer ?
#
loop_
_entity_poly.entity_id
_entity_poly.type
_entity_poly.pdbx_seq_one_letter_code
_entity_poly.pdbx_strand_id
1 'polypeptide(L)'
;MSDGTYKTIYDTEFSYYPNFKFEIDKDSIYFENEKNGLKIERLPSMGFLVHHHEMNMDSLTEFQKKIIDDFKYSYYQIEECKGDTLKFRLGPNLHITSATGIFVKIN
;
A
#
# COMPACT_ATOMS: atom_id res chain seq x y z
N MET A 1 -10.37 -1.78 6.84
CA MET A 1 -10.36 -0.39 6.34
C MET A 1 -11.71 -0.09 5.73
N SER A 2 -12.29 1.09 5.94
CA SER A 2 -13.52 1.47 5.24
C SER A 2 -13.18 2.05 3.87
N ASP A 3 -14.17 2.21 3.01
CA ASP A 3 -14.04 3.00 1.79
C ASP A 3 -13.95 4.49 2.16
N GLY A 4 -13.33 5.27 1.28
CA GLY A 4 -13.11 6.70 1.44
C GLY A 4 -11.74 7.17 0.99
N THR A 5 -11.48 8.45 1.17
CA THR A 5 -10.21 9.09 0.81
C THR A 5 -9.30 9.18 2.02
N TYR A 6 -8.04 8.81 1.82
CA TYR A 6 -7.01 8.78 2.84
C TYR A 6 -5.79 9.60 2.42
N LYS A 7 -5.13 10.18 3.42
CA LYS A 7 -3.81 10.79 3.27
C LYS A 7 -2.79 10.02 4.09
N THR A 8 -1.63 9.75 3.51
CA THR A 8 -0.50 9.12 4.20
C THR A 8 0.32 10.16 4.95
N ILE A 9 0.70 9.84 6.18
CA ILE A 9 1.70 10.56 6.97
C ILE A 9 2.66 9.50 7.55
N TYR A 10 3.92 9.52 7.12
CA TYR A 10 4.93 8.59 7.59
C TYR A 10 5.47 8.96 8.98
N ASP A 11 5.92 7.95 9.73
CA ASP A 11 6.68 8.19 10.97
C ASP A 11 7.99 8.95 10.66
N THR A 12 8.54 9.67 11.65
CA THR A 12 9.66 10.60 11.44
C THR A 12 10.88 9.94 10.77
N GLU A 13 11.18 8.70 11.13
CA GLU A 13 12.28 7.92 10.56
C GLU A 13 12.09 7.57 9.07
N PHE A 14 10.85 7.61 8.58
CA PHE A 14 10.46 7.40 7.18
C PHE A 14 10.00 8.69 6.50
N SER A 15 10.30 9.87 7.05
CA SER A 15 9.86 11.17 6.53
C SER A 15 10.38 11.51 5.12
N TYR A 16 11.35 10.76 4.61
CA TYR A 16 11.83 10.87 3.22
C TYR A 16 10.87 10.23 2.20
N TYR A 17 9.93 9.39 2.63
CA TYR A 17 8.89 8.88 1.74
C TYR A 17 7.89 10.00 1.38
N PRO A 18 7.46 10.09 0.11
CA PRO A 18 6.50 11.11 -0.29
C PRO A 18 5.14 10.82 0.33
N ASN A 19 4.57 11.82 1.00
CA ASN A 19 3.16 11.74 1.41
C ASN A 19 2.28 11.77 0.15
N PHE A 20 1.32 10.87 0.08
CA PHE A 20 0.36 10.79 -1.02
C PHE A 20 -1.06 10.69 -0.47
N LYS A 21 -2.03 10.91 -1.36
CA LYS A 21 -3.43 10.64 -1.11
C LYS A 21 -3.90 9.51 -2.00
N PHE A 22 -4.87 8.77 -1.51
CA PHE A 22 -5.50 7.70 -2.24
C PHE A 22 -6.96 7.54 -1.82
N GLU A 23 -7.76 7.01 -2.73
CA GLU A 23 -9.15 6.64 -2.48
C GLU A 23 -9.28 5.12 -2.48
N ILE A 24 -10.00 4.58 -1.52
CA ILE A 24 -10.46 3.19 -1.56
C ILE A 24 -11.95 3.19 -1.87
N ASP A 25 -12.31 2.54 -2.97
CA ASP A 25 -13.70 2.20 -3.32
C ASP A 25 -13.78 0.70 -3.54
N LYS A 26 -14.53 0.00 -2.67
CA LYS A 26 -14.65 -1.46 -2.62
C LYS A 26 -13.28 -2.15 -2.59
N ASP A 27 -12.92 -2.86 -3.66
CA ASP A 27 -11.70 -3.65 -3.78
C ASP A 27 -10.69 -3.00 -4.73
N SER A 28 -10.74 -1.67 -4.85
CA SER A 28 -9.81 -0.87 -5.64
C SER A 28 -9.21 0.28 -4.81
N ILE A 29 -7.96 0.61 -5.10
CA ILE A 29 -7.25 1.79 -4.60
C ILE A 29 -6.87 2.69 -5.76
N TYR A 30 -7.12 4.00 -5.62
CA TYR A 30 -6.86 5.01 -6.64
C TYR A 30 -5.89 6.04 -6.07
N PHE A 31 -4.69 6.15 -6.63
CA PHE A 31 -3.73 7.17 -6.26
C PHE A 31 -3.94 8.43 -7.12
N GLU A 32 -3.69 9.63 -6.57
CA GLU A 32 -3.91 10.91 -7.29
C GLU A 32 -3.23 10.98 -8.67
N ASN A 33 -2.12 10.25 -8.88
CA ASN A 33 -1.34 10.26 -10.12
C ASN A 33 -1.57 9.03 -11.03
N GLU A 34 -2.46 8.10 -10.66
CA GLU A 34 -2.74 6.90 -11.46
C GLU A 34 -4.14 6.96 -12.08
N LYS A 35 -4.20 6.87 -13.42
CA LYS A 35 -5.48 6.91 -14.16
C LYS A 35 -6.33 5.66 -13.96
N ASN A 36 -5.70 4.55 -13.58
CA ASN A 36 -6.34 3.26 -13.36
C ASN A 36 -6.16 2.88 -11.90
N GLY A 37 -7.24 2.50 -11.22
CA GLY A 37 -7.14 1.97 -9.86
C GLY A 37 -6.41 0.63 -9.84
N LEU A 38 -5.64 0.39 -8.78
CA LEU A 38 -5.06 -0.91 -8.50
C LEU A 38 -6.05 -1.75 -7.71
N LYS A 39 -6.05 -3.06 -7.94
CA LYS A 39 -6.88 -3.98 -7.16
C LYS A 39 -6.28 -4.12 -5.76
N ILE A 40 -7.15 -4.16 -4.75
CA ILE A 40 -6.76 -4.53 -3.38
C ILE A 40 -7.41 -5.84 -2.95
N GLU A 41 -6.69 -6.62 -2.15
CA GLU A 41 -7.22 -7.79 -1.45
C GLU A 41 -7.25 -7.47 0.05
N ARG A 42 -8.44 -7.51 0.65
CA ARG A 42 -8.65 -7.25 2.08
C ARG A 42 -8.43 -8.54 2.86
N LEU A 43 -7.50 -8.52 3.80
CA LEU A 43 -7.13 -9.68 4.60
C LEU A 43 -7.90 -9.70 5.93
N PRO A 44 -8.20 -10.89 6.47
CA PRO A 44 -8.88 -11.03 7.77
C PRO A 44 -8.15 -10.35 8.94
N SER A 45 -6.83 -10.21 8.87
CA SER A 45 -5.95 -9.72 9.94
C SER A 45 -5.78 -8.20 9.99
N MET A 46 -6.84 -7.45 9.67
CA MET A 46 -6.79 -5.99 9.47
C MET A 46 -5.67 -5.56 8.51
N GLY A 47 -5.42 -6.34 7.45
CA GLY A 47 -4.42 -6.01 6.43
C GLY A 47 -5.04 -5.86 5.05
N PHE A 48 -4.28 -5.32 4.10
CA PHE A 48 -4.62 -5.42 2.69
C PHE A 48 -3.37 -5.51 1.82
N LEU A 49 -3.52 -6.15 0.67
CA LEU A 49 -2.51 -6.23 -0.38
C LEU A 49 -2.92 -5.32 -1.53
N VAL A 50 -1.99 -4.53 -2.03
CA VAL A 50 -2.14 -3.82 -3.30
C VAL A 50 -1.50 -4.66 -4.40
N HIS A 51 -2.27 -4.95 -5.45
CA HIS A 51 -1.79 -5.65 -6.63
C HIS A 51 -1.33 -4.63 -7.66
N HIS A 52 -0.02 -4.54 -7.87
CA HIS A 52 0.55 -3.72 -8.94
C HIS A 52 0.30 -4.37 -10.30
N HIS A 53 0.31 -3.57 -11.36
CA HIS A 53 0.11 -4.05 -12.73
C HIS A 53 1.14 -5.12 -13.10
N GLU A 54 0.70 -6.15 -13.83
CA GLU A 54 1.62 -7.16 -14.35
C GLU A 54 2.61 -6.52 -15.32
N MET A 55 3.90 -6.66 -15.03
CA MET A 55 4.97 -6.23 -15.90
C MET A 55 5.32 -7.35 -16.88
N ASN A 56 5.66 -6.98 -18.12
CA ASN A 56 6.20 -7.95 -19.08
C ASN A 56 7.58 -8.43 -18.59
N MET A 57 7.67 -9.71 -18.25
CA MET A 57 8.88 -10.34 -17.69
C MET A 57 9.82 -10.89 -18.76
N ASP A 58 9.38 -11.02 -20.02
CA ASP A 58 10.11 -11.73 -21.07
C ASP A 58 11.42 -11.04 -21.46
N SER A 59 11.48 -9.71 -21.32
CA SER A 59 12.65 -8.89 -21.63
C SER A 59 13.62 -8.70 -20.46
N LEU A 60 13.30 -9.27 -19.29
CA LEU A 60 14.03 -9.03 -18.05
C LEU A 60 15.01 -10.16 -17.72
N THR A 61 16.11 -9.78 -17.06
CA THR A 61 17.05 -10.74 -16.47
C THR A 61 16.44 -11.43 -15.24
N GLU A 62 16.95 -12.61 -14.87
CA GLU A 62 16.47 -13.34 -13.68
C GLU A 62 16.57 -12.52 -12.39
N PHE A 63 17.62 -11.70 -12.25
CA PHE A 63 17.75 -10.80 -11.10
C PHE A 63 16.65 -9.73 -11.07
N GLN A 64 16.33 -9.13 -12.22
CA GLN A 64 15.25 -8.14 -12.33
C GLN A 64 13.88 -8.77 -12.10
N LYS A 65 13.65 -9.98 -12.62
CA LYS A 65 12.42 -10.73 -12.36
C LYS A 65 12.22 -10.97 -10.87
N LYS A 66 13.28 -11.36 -10.16
CA LYS A 66 13.23 -11.56 -8.72
C LYS A 66 12.90 -10.27 -7.96
N ILE A 67 13.53 -9.15 -8.33
CA ILE A 67 13.20 -7.83 -7.76
C ILE A 67 11.73 -7.50 -7.99
N ILE A 68 11.23 -7.63 -9.23
CA ILE A 68 9.83 -7.31 -9.52
C ILE A 68 8.88 -8.21 -8.74
N ASP A 69 9.18 -9.50 -8.60
CA ASP A 69 8.35 -10.41 -7.81
C ASP A 69 8.30 -10.00 -6.33
N ASP A 70 9.44 -9.57 -5.77
CA ASP A 70 9.54 -9.02 -4.40
C ASP A 70 8.74 -7.72 -4.22
N PHE A 71 8.55 -6.93 -5.29
CA PHE A 71 7.81 -5.66 -5.27
C PHE A 71 6.41 -5.73 -5.93
N LYS A 72 5.99 -6.92 -6.39
CA LYS A 72 4.72 -7.13 -7.09
C LYS A 72 3.52 -6.77 -6.21
N TYR A 73 3.73 -6.88 -4.89
CA TYR A 73 2.73 -6.57 -3.89
C TYR A 73 3.24 -5.52 -2.93
N SER A 74 2.33 -4.69 -2.45
CA SER A 74 2.56 -3.87 -1.27
C SER A 74 1.62 -4.33 -0.17
N TYR A 75 2.21 -4.92 0.87
CA TYR A 75 1.49 -5.40 2.04
C TYR A 75 1.34 -4.26 3.05
N TYR A 76 0.10 -3.94 3.41
CA TYR A 76 -0.22 -2.99 4.46
C TYR A 76 -0.90 -3.73 5.62
N GLN A 77 -0.24 -3.79 6.78
CA GLN A 77 -0.86 -4.20 8.04
C GLN A 77 -1.45 -2.96 8.72
N ILE A 78 -2.71 -2.99 9.13
CA ILE A 78 -3.26 -1.98 10.05
C ILE A 78 -3.05 -2.49 11.48
N GLU A 79 -2.21 -1.78 12.25
CA GLU A 79 -1.88 -2.12 13.62
C GLU A 79 -2.90 -1.57 14.62
N GLU A 80 -3.48 -0.40 14.32
CA GLU A 80 -4.40 0.30 15.21
C GLU A 80 -5.39 1.16 14.41
N CYS A 81 -6.63 1.26 14.92
CA CYS A 81 -7.67 2.14 14.41
C CYS A 81 -8.15 3.08 15.53
N LYS A 82 -7.97 4.39 15.34
CA LYS A 82 -8.37 5.45 16.28
C LYS A 82 -9.10 6.56 15.53
N GLY A 83 -10.44 6.53 15.59
CA GLY A 83 -11.29 7.49 14.86
C GLY A 83 -10.98 7.43 13.36
N ASP A 84 -10.59 8.57 12.79
CA ASP A 84 -10.24 8.69 11.37
C ASP A 84 -8.81 8.28 11.04
N THR A 85 -8.04 7.79 12.02
CA THR A 85 -6.62 7.44 11.84
C THR A 85 -6.40 5.93 11.91
N LEU A 86 -5.67 5.40 10.93
CA LEU A 86 -5.26 4.00 10.87
C LEU A 86 -3.73 3.93 10.90
N LYS A 87 -3.16 3.34 11.94
CA LYS A 87 -1.71 3.10 11.98
C LYS A 87 -1.36 1.92 11.10
N PHE A 88 -0.37 2.07 10.23
CA PHE A 88 0.02 1.03 9.28
C PHE A 88 1.50 0.65 9.37
N ARG A 89 1.77 -0.58 8.93
CA ARG A 89 3.09 -1.11 8.59
C ARG A 89 3.07 -1.56 7.13
N LEU A 90 3.97 -1.02 6.32
CA LEU A 90 4.16 -1.33 4.91
C LEU A 90 5.35 -2.28 4.75
N GLY A 91 5.21 -3.30 3.92
CA GLY A 91 6.30 -4.21 3.54
C GLY A 91 6.02 -4.99 2.25
N PRO A 92 6.99 -5.78 1.77
CA PRO A 92 6.76 -6.74 0.69
C PRO A 92 5.95 -7.95 1.17
N ASN A 93 5.93 -8.22 2.48
CA ASN A 93 5.16 -9.29 3.13
C ASN A 93 4.99 -9.02 4.65
N LEU A 94 4.36 -9.96 5.35
CA LEU A 94 4.09 -9.92 6.79
C LEU A 94 5.33 -9.84 7.71
N HIS A 95 6.50 -10.27 7.24
CA HIS A 95 7.70 -10.45 8.07
C HIS A 95 8.73 -9.32 7.91
N ILE A 96 8.62 -8.51 6.86
CA ILE A 96 9.57 -7.44 6.54
C ILE A 96 8.85 -6.11 6.58
N THR A 97 9.42 -5.13 7.28
CA THR A 97 8.91 -3.75 7.33
C THR A 97 9.76 -2.83 6.48
N SER A 98 9.14 -2.17 5.51
CA SER A 98 9.74 -1.14 4.68
C SER A 98 9.49 0.27 5.25
N ALA A 99 8.28 0.52 5.76
CA ALA A 99 7.92 1.81 6.36
C ALA A 99 6.73 1.67 7.32
N THR A 100 6.57 2.64 8.22
CA THR A 100 5.41 2.77 9.10
C THR A 100 4.87 4.19 9.09
N GLY A 101 3.61 4.35 9.51
CA GLY A 101 2.98 5.64 9.62
C GLY A 101 1.50 5.53 9.90
N ILE A 102 0.76 6.56 9.49
CA ILE A 102 -0.68 6.64 9.62
C ILE A 102 -1.37 6.99 8.30
N PHE A 103 -2.53 6.39 8.07
CA PHE A 103 -3.50 6.86 7.11
C PHE A 103 -4.56 7.67 7.85
N VAL A 104 -4.76 8.91 7.41
CA VAL A 104 -5.81 9.78 7.94
C VAL A 104 -6.95 9.83 6.93
N LYS A 105 -8.13 9.36 7.31
CA LYS A 105 -9.35 9.48 6.50
C LYS A 105 -9.74 10.95 6.43
N ILE A 106 -9.95 11.45 5.23
CA ILE A 106 -10.30 12.86 4.99
C ILE A 106 -11.70 13.02 4.39
N ASN A 107 -12.28 11.97 3.80
CA ASN A 107 -13.67 11.89 3.35
C ASN A 107 -14.14 10.42 3.33
#